data_AF-A0A209BFH4-F1
#
_entry.id   AF-A0A209BFH4-F1
#
_cell.length_a   1.000
_cell.length_b   1.000
_cell.length_c   1.000
_cell.angle_alpha   90.00
_cell.angle_beta   90.00
_cell.angle_gamma   90.00
#
_symmetry.space_group_name_H-M   'P 1'
#
loop_
_entity.id
_entity.type
_entity.pdbx_description
1 polymer ?
#
loop_
_entity_poly.entity_id
_entity_poly.type
_entity_poly.pdbx_seq_one_letter_code
_entity_poly.pdbx_strand_id
1 'polypeptide(L)'
;MMDLVHLQCEVEIPPFVQMFSQPDQLDGMLDMLEALRPMASMMGDNLDGFPGESETTAIRGFSKAMKSDVVVVGDQDDDGPKITGKLNKEYIRDAIEGEVFVLGKVSKKLKEGESHSLLAIPGASLMNRKQRRQAASQEQTDENALVGPALTLDILAIYR
;
A
#
# COMPACT_ATOMS: atom_id res chain seq x y z
N MET A 1 -6.19 -24.03 12.97
CA MET A 1 -7.35 -23.33 13.54
C MET A 1 -7.54 -22.09 12.67
N MET A 2 -8.72 -21.93 12.08
CA MET A 2 -8.99 -20.93 11.05
C MET A 2 -9.90 -19.89 11.71
N ASP A 3 -9.32 -18.79 12.18
CA ASP A 3 -10.04 -17.76 12.92
C ASP A 3 -10.69 -16.81 11.91
N LEU A 4 -12.02 -16.81 11.83
CA LEU A 4 -12.81 -15.79 11.15
C LEU A 4 -13.14 -14.68 12.17
N VAL A 5 -13.06 -13.43 11.72
CA VAL A 5 -13.41 -12.26 12.52
C VAL A 5 -14.45 -11.42 11.78
N HIS A 6 -15.40 -10.91 12.55
CA HIS A 6 -16.40 -9.94 12.11
C HIS A 6 -16.36 -8.80 13.12
N LEU A 7 -15.97 -7.61 12.67
CA LEU A 7 -15.75 -6.46 13.54
C LEU A 7 -16.21 -5.17 12.85
N GLN A 8 -16.63 -4.22 13.67
CA GLN A 8 -16.88 -2.84 13.26
C GLN A 8 -15.60 -2.04 13.47
N CYS A 9 -15.20 -1.26 12.48
CA CYS A 9 -14.01 -0.40 12.57
C CYS A 9 -14.14 0.80 11.63
N GLU A 10 -13.40 1.86 11.92
CA GLU A 10 -13.15 2.92 10.98
C GLU A 10 -12.03 2.49 10.02
N VAL A 11 -12.31 2.45 8.72
CA VAL A 11 -11.35 2.06 7.68
C VAL A 11 -10.79 3.27 6.97
N GLU A 12 -9.48 3.27 6.74
CA GLU A 12 -8.76 4.25 5.94
C GLU A 12 -7.87 3.57 4.89
N ILE A 13 -7.67 4.24 3.75
CA ILE A 13 -6.63 3.88 2.79
C ILE A 13 -5.44 4.82 3.03
N PRO A 14 -4.27 4.30 3.44
CA PRO A 14 -3.12 5.16 3.72
C PRO A 14 -2.75 6.02 2.50
N PRO A 15 -2.38 7.31 2.68
CA PRO A 15 -2.16 8.24 1.56
C PRO A 15 -1.13 7.77 0.53
N PHE A 16 -0.05 7.13 0.97
CA PHE A 16 0.97 6.59 0.08
C PHE A 16 0.42 5.43 -0.78
N VAL A 17 -0.53 4.64 -0.28
CA VAL A 17 -1.21 3.59 -1.06
C VAL A 17 -2.11 4.22 -2.11
N GLN A 18 -2.80 5.31 -1.77
CA GLN A 18 -3.68 6.02 -2.72
C GLN A 18 -2.90 6.48 -3.95
N MET A 19 -1.71 7.05 -3.76
CA MET A 19 -0.82 7.50 -4.85
C MET A 19 -0.52 6.37 -5.85
N PHE A 20 -0.18 5.17 -5.37
CA PHE A 20 0.16 4.04 -6.24
C PHE A 20 -1.05 3.24 -6.73
N SER A 21 -2.20 3.37 -6.07
CA SER A 21 -3.45 2.71 -6.46
C SER A 21 -4.10 3.33 -7.70
N GLN A 22 -3.65 4.51 -8.16
CA GLN A 22 -4.16 5.23 -9.33
C GLN A 22 -3.15 5.23 -10.48
N PRO A 23 -2.93 4.06 -11.10
CA PRO A 23 -1.85 3.88 -12.08
C PRO A 23 -2.00 4.77 -13.31
N ASP A 24 -3.23 5.03 -13.76
CA ASP A 24 -3.47 5.77 -15.01
C ASP A 24 -3.19 7.28 -14.84
N GLN A 25 -3.42 7.82 -13.63
CA GLN A 25 -3.04 9.19 -13.30
C GLN A 25 -1.52 9.33 -13.15
N LEU A 26 -0.87 8.37 -12.49
CA LEU A 26 0.59 8.31 -12.40
C LEU A 26 1.23 8.18 -13.78
N ASP A 27 0.75 7.27 -14.63
CA ASP A 27 1.25 7.09 -15.99
C ASP A 27 1.16 8.41 -16.79
N GLY A 28 0.03 9.11 -16.74
CA GLY A 28 -0.14 10.41 -17.41
C GLY A 28 0.79 11.52 -16.89
N MET A 29 1.05 11.54 -15.58
CA MET A 29 2.03 12.47 -14.98
C MET A 29 3.46 12.17 -15.44
N LEU A 30 3.84 10.89 -15.48
CA LEU A 30 5.17 10.47 -15.96
C LEU A 30 5.36 10.79 -17.45
N ASP A 31 4.32 10.59 -18.27
CA ASP A 31 4.32 10.95 -19.70
C ASP A 31 4.51 12.47 -19.89
N MET A 32 3.86 13.29 -19.07
CA MET A 32 4.01 14.75 -19.10
C MET A 32 5.44 15.18 -18.70
N LEU A 33 6.04 14.53 -17.70
CA LEU A 33 7.42 14.78 -17.30
C LEU A 33 8.41 14.41 -18.41
N GLU A 34 8.25 13.25 -19.03
CA GLU A 34 9.07 12.83 -20.18
C GLU A 34 8.96 13.83 -21.35
N ALA A 35 7.75 14.35 -21.63
CA ALA A 35 7.52 15.33 -22.69
C ALA A 35 8.14 16.71 -22.40
N LEU A 36 8.21 17.13 -21.13
CA LEU A 36 8.75 18.42 -20.72
C LEU A 36 10.27 18.41 -20.49
N ARG A 37 10.89 17.24 -20.28
CA ARG A 37 12.35 17.13 -20.06
C ARG A 37 13.20 17.81 -21.14
N PRO A 38 12.94 17.61 -22.45
CA PRO A 38 13.73 18.27 -23.49
C PRO A 38 13.66 19.79 -23.39
N MET A 39 12.50 20.33 -23.00
CA MET A 39 12.28 21.77 -22.85
C MET A 39 12.98 22.33 -21.61
N ALA A 40 12.97 21.61 -20.48
CA ALA A 40 13.69 22.00 -19.27
C ALA A 40 15.22 22.05 -19.50
N SER A 41 15.76 21.07 -20.22
CA SER A 41 17.19 21.08 -20.61
C SER A 41 17.57 22.26 -21.52
N MET A 42 16.60 22.82 -22.25
CA MET A 42 16.79 24.01 -23.10
C MET A 42 16.61 25.33 -22.35
N MET A 43 15.83 25.37 -21.26
CA MET A 43 15.62 26.58 -20.45
C MET A 43 16.71 26.82 -19.39
N GLY A 44 17.64 25.88 -19.22
CA GLY A 44 18.74 26.00 -18.25
C GLY A 44 18.30 25.82 -16.80
N ASP A 45 17.05 25.42 -16.57
CA ASP A 45 16.60 24.94 -15.27
C ASP A 45 17.13 23.52 -15.10
N ASN A 46 18.02 23.35 -14.11
CA ASN A 46 18.40 22.03 -13.68
C ASN A 46 17.14 21.33 -13.17
N LEU A 47 16.82 20.19 -13.75
CA LEU A 47 15.83 19.24 -13.24
C LEU A 47 16.30 18.56 -11.93
N ASP A 48 17.11 19.25 -11.11
CA ASP A 48 17.62 18.78 -9.83
C ASP A 48 16.42 18.58 -8.89
N GLY A 49 15.91 17.36 -8.84
CA GLY A 49 14.73 16.97 -8.05
C GLY A 49 13.64 16.25 -8.85
N PHE A 50 13.68 16.26 -10.18
CA PHE A 50 12.79 15.42 -11.00
C PHE A 50 13.43 14.05 -11.23
N PRO A 51 12.64 12.96 -11.19
CA PRO A 51 13.18 11.63 -11.47
C PRO A 51 13.80 11.59 -12.87
N GLY A 52 14.87 10.81 -13.07
CA GLY A 52 15.49 10.53 -14.37
C GLY A 52 14.78 9.41 -15.15
N GLU A 53 15.18 9.12 -16.40
CA GLU A 53 14.52 8.10 -17.25
C GLU A 53 14.45 6.70 -16.61
N SER A 54 15.55 6.28 -15.99
CA SER A 54 15.62 5.01 -15.27
C SER A 54 14.68 4.96 -14.07
N GLU A 55 14.53 6.09 -13.37
CA GLU A 55 13.66 6.22 -12.19
C GLU A 55 12.19 6.25 -12.60
N THR A 56 11.84 7.00 -13.65
CA THR A 56 10.50 7.00 -14.26
C THR A 56 10.09 5.59 -14.68
N THR A 57 11.00 4.83 -15.31
CA THR A 57 10.77 3.44 -15.72
C THR A 57 10.55 2.52 -14.51
N ALA A 58 11.34 2.69 -13.46
CA ALA A 58 11.20 1.93 -12.22
C ALA A 58 9.85 2.22 -11.51
N ILE A 59 9.46 3.49 -11.42
CA ILE A 59 8.15 3.92 -10.86
C ILE A 59 7.00 3.32 -11.68
N ARG A 60 7.10 3.34 -13.01
CA ARG A 60 6.09 2.74 -13.90
C ARG A 60 5.96 1.23 -13.70
N GLY A 61 7.10 0.53 -13.58
CA GLY A 61 7.14 -0.90 -13.27
C GLY A 61 6.53 -1.23 -11.91
N PHE A 62 6.84 -0.41 -10.89
CA PHE A 62 6.30 -0.53 -9.55
C PHE A 62 4.77 -0.32 -9.53
N SER A 63 4.28 0.74 -10.17
CA SER A 63 2.85 1.03 -10.27
C SER A 63 2.09 -0.11 -10.96
N LYS A 64 2.62 -0.65 -12.07
CA LYS A 64 2.04 -1.81 -12.78
C LYS A 64 1.94 -3.05 -11.89
N ALA A 65 2.94 -3.31 -11.04
CA ALA A 65 2.93 -4.44 -10.12
C ALA A 65 1.97 -4.24 -8.93
N MET A 66 1.69 -2.99 -8.55
CA MET A 66 0.77 -2.63 -7.47
C MET A 66 -0.71 -2.54 -7.92
N LYS A 67 -1.00 -2.56 -9.24
CA LYS A 67 -2.33 -2.30 -9.83
C LYS A 67 -3.50 -3.11 -9.27
N SER A 68 -3.24 -4.23 -8.59
CA SER A 68 -4.31 -5.14 -8.19
C SER A 68 -4.79 -4.96 -6.76
N ASP A 69 -3.94 -4.53 -5.82
CA ASP A 69 -4.25 -4.60 -4.39
C ASP A 69 -4.26 -3.21 -3.74
N VAL A 70 -5.40 -2.79 -3.20
CA VAL A 70 -5.53 -1.65 -2.28
C VAL A 70 -5.33 -2.16 -0.86
N VAL A 71 -4.34 -1.61 -0.16
CA VAL A 71 -4.13 -1.92 1.27
C VAL A 71 -5.00 -0.99 2.09
N VAL A 72 -5.75 -1.56 3.04
CA VAL A 72 -6.56 -0.82 4.00
C VAL A 72 -6.05 -1.03 5.42
N VAL A 73 -6.28 -0.04 6.27
CA VAL A 73 -6.07 -0.11 7.71
C VAL A 73 -7.39 0.18 8.40
N GLY A 74 -7.73 -0.61 9.41
CA GLY A 74 -8.93 -0.41 10.22
C GLY A 74 -8.56 -0.20 11.68
N ASP A 75 -9.17 0.81 12.30
CA ASP A 75 -9.04 1.12 13.72
C ASP A 75 -10.33 0.79 14.47
N GLN A 76 -10.20 0.17 15.63
CA GLN A 76 -11.32 -0.20 16.49
C GLN A 76 -11.34 0.76 17.68
N ASP A 77 -12.41 1.54 17.85
CA ASP A 77 -12.52 2.54 18.92
C ASP A 77 -12.28 1.97 20.35
N ASP A 78 -12.55 0.68 20.57
CA ASP A 78 -12.51 0.00 21.88
C ASP A 78 -11.14 -0.64 22.23
N ASP A 79 -10.03 0.12 22.18
CA ASP A 79 -8.66 -0.37 22.51
C ASP A 79 -8.29 -1.70 21.78
N GLY A 80 -8.94 -1.96 20.65
CA GLY A 80 -8.82 -3.20 19.90
C GLY A 80 -7.55 -3.21 19.04
N PRO A 81 -7.05 -4.39 18.63
CA PRO A 81 -5.93 -4.45 17.71
C PRO A 81 -6.33 -3.84 16.35
N LYS A 82 -5.48 -2.97 15.81
CA LYS A 82 -5.65 -2.48 14.43
C LYS A 82 -5.66 -3.64 13.45
N ILE A 83 -6.41 -3.48 12.36
CA ILE A 83 -6.47 -4.49 11.30
C ILE A 83 -5.88 -3.96 10.01
N THR A 84 -5.38 -4.86 9.16
CA THR A 84 -5.01 -4.53 7.78
C THR A 84 -5.31 -5.67 6.85
N GLY A 85 -5.57 -5.35 5.58
CA GLY A 85 -5.77 -6.34 4.54
C GLY A 85 -5.63 -5.73 3.16
N LYS A 86 -5.55 -6.62 2.17
CA LYS A 86 -5.51 -6.25 0.76
C LYS A 86 -6.88 -6.48 0.14
N LEU A 87 -7.34 -5.51 -0.63
CA LEU A 87 -8.56 -5.57 -1.42
C LEU A 87 -8.19 -5.55 -2.89
N ASN A 88 -8.81 -6.42 -3.68
CA ASN A 88 -8.64 -6.31 -5.12
C ASN A 88 -9.46 -5.11 -5.63
N LYS A 89 -8.78 -4.16 -6.27
CA LYS A 89 -9.36 -2.89 -6.75
C LYS A 89 -10.56 -3.09 -7.68
N GLU A 90 -10.59 -4.16 -8.47
CA GLU A 90 -11.69 -4.46 -9.40
C GLU A 90 -13.03 -4.73 -8.71
N TYR A 91 -13.00 -5.09 -7.43
CA TYR A 91 -14.20 -5.33 -6.62
C TYR A 91 -14.61 -4.13 -5.76
N ILE A 92 -13.84 -3.04 -5.77
CA ILE A 92 -14.18 -1.81 -5.05
C ILE A 92 -15.14 -1.00 -5.91
N ARG A 93 -16.41 -0.91 -5.48
CA ARG A 93 -17.48 -0.23 -6.23
C ARG A 93 -17.83 1.16 -5.68
N ASP A 94 -17.59 1.38 -4.40
CA ASP A 94 -17.89 2.61 -3.67
C ASP A 94 -16.73 2.98 -2.74
N ALA A 95 -16.81 4.16 -2.14
CA ALA A 95 -15.88 4.58 -1.10
C ALA A 95 -15.97 3.64 0.11
N ILE A 96 -14.84 2.99 0.43
CA ILE A 96 -14.72 2.04 1.54
C ILE A 96 -14.29 2.69 2.86
N GLU A 97 -13.82 3.94 2.81
CA GLU A 97 -13.35 4.67 3.98
C GLU A 97 -14.50 5.07 4.92
N GLY A 98 -14.19 5.16 6.22
CA GLY A 98 -15.13 5.46 7.31
C GLY A 98 -15.59 4.23 8.09
N GLU A 99 -16.63 4.39 8.91
CA GLU A 99 -17.18 3.30 9.73
C GLU A 99 -17.84 2.20 8.87
N VAL A 100 -17.33 0.97 9.00
CA VAL A 100 -17.79 -0.20 8.26
C VAL A 100 -17.69 -1.48 9.09
N PHE A 101 -18.41 -2.52 8.66
CA PHE A 101 -18.20 -3.89 9.09
C PHE A 101 -17.21 -4.60 8.17
N VAL A 102 -16.21 -5.24 8.77
CA VAL A 102 -15.22 -6.06 8.07
C VAL A 102 -15.38 -7.51 8.48
N LEU A 103 -15.55 -8.38 7.48
CA LEU A 103 -15.51 -9.84 7.62
C LEU A 103 -14.22 -10.34 6.98
N GLY A 104 -13.39 -11.05 7.74
CA GLY A 104 -12.11 -11.54 7.24
C GLY A 104 -11.63 -12.78 7.97
N LYS A 105 -10.71 -13.50 7.33
CA LYS A 105 -9.97 -14.60 7.95
C LYS A 105 -8.63 -14.08 8.45
N VAL A 106 -8.26 -14.36 9.70
CA VAL A 106 -6.96 -13.96 10.24
C VAL A 106 -5.85 -14.74 9.53
N SER A 107 -5.04 -14.02 8.76
CA SER A 107 -3.88 -14.58 8.06
C SER A 107 -2.60 -14.42 8.88
N LYS A 108 -2.50 -13.37 9.70
CA LYS A 108 -1.38 -13.14 10.62
C LYS A 108 -1.83 -12.36 11.87
N LYS A 109 -1.23 -12.67 13.03
CA LYS A 109 -1.33 -11.87 14.26
C LYS A 109 0.04 -11.22 14.51
N LEU A 110 0.07 -9.90 14.66
CA LEU A 110 1.27 -9.13 15.01
C LEU A 110 1.26 -8.89 16.51
N LYS A 111 2.33 -9.32 17.18
CA LYS A 111 2.51 -9.08 18.62
C LYS A 111 3.09 -7.68 18.86
N GLU A 112 3.03 -7.23 20.10
CA GLU A 112 3.75 -6.03 20.54
C GLU A 112 5.24 -6.10 20.13
N GLY A 113 5.75 -5.02 19.54
CA GLY A 113 7.10 -4.93 18.99
C GLY A 113 7.31 -5.60 17.62
N GLU A 114 6.29 -6.27 17.05
CA GLU A 114 6.33 -6.72 15.66
C GLU A 114 5.74 -5.68 14.71
N SER A 115 6.34 -5.52 13.53
CA SER A 115 5.88 -4.61 12.49
C SER A 115 5.58 -5.33 11.18
N HIS A 116 4.67 -4.77 10.38
CA HIS A 116 4.37 -5.21 9.04
C HIS A 116 4.41 -4.03 8.08
N SER A 117 5.22 -4.13 7.02
CA SER A 117 5.21 -3.11 5.97
C SER A 117 3.89 -3.15 5.22
N LEU A 118 3.25 -1.99 5.13
CA LEU A 118 2.05 -1.79 4.31
C LEU A 118 2.42 -1.65 2.82
N LEU A 119 3.70 -1.44 2.52
CA LEU A 119 4.23 -1.46 1.15
C LEU A 119 4.48 -2.91 0.72
N ALA A 120 3.81 -3.33 -0.35
CA ALA A 120 4.19 -4.55 -1.06
C ALA A 120 5.38 -4.22 -1.96
N ILE A 121 6.59 -4.63 -1.59
CA ILE A 121 7.77 -4.48 -2.46
C ILE A 121 7.59 -5.40 -3.70
N PRO A 122 7.49 -4.86 -4.93
CA PRO A 122 7.42 -5.67 -6.14
C PRO A 122 8.66 -6.56 -6.26
N GLY A 123 8.46 -7.82 -6.65
CA GLY A 123 9.55 -8.81 -6.66
C GLY A 123 9.85 -9.44 -5.29
N ALA A 124 9.19 -9.04 -4.19
CA ALA A 124 9.35 -9.71 -2.90
C ALA A 124 8.94 -11.19 -2.94
N SER A 125 8.01 -11.58 -3.81
CA SER A 125 7.66 -13.00 -4.05
C SER A 125 8.82 -13.80 -4.67
N LEU A 126 9.72 -13.12 -5.40
CA LEU A 126 10.94 -13.70 -5.96
C LEU A 126 12.12 -13.67 -4.95
N MET A 127 11.96 -12.96 -3.83
CA MET A 127 12.96 -12.88 -2.76
C MET A 127 12.82 -14.04 -1.77
N ASN A 128 13.96 -14.59 -1.38
CA ASN A 128 14.02 -15.63 -0.35
C ASN A 128 13.56 -15.07 1.01
N ARG A 129 13.03 -15.95 1.88
CA ARG A 129 12.42 -15.57 3.18
C ARG A 129 13.29 -14.65 4.04
N LYS A 130 14.62 -14.81 4.00
CA LYS A 130 15.59 -13.98 4.72
C LYS A 130 15.70 -12.57 4.13
N GLN A 131 15.72 -12.45 2.80
CA GLN A 131 15.75 -11.18 2.07
C GLN A 131 14.46 -10.38 2.29
N ARG A 132 13.29 -11.05 2.24
CA ARG A 132 12.00 -10.43 2.58
C ARG A 132 11.97 -9.85 3.99
N ARG A 133 12.59 -10.52 4.96
CA ARG A 133 12.67 -10.02 6.35
C ARG A 133 13.61 -8.83 6.50
N GLN A 134 14.72 -8.80 5.76
CA GLN A 134 15.67 -7.69 5.80
C GLN A 134 15.15 -6.43 5.09
N ALA A 135 14.56 -6.58 3.90
CA ALA A 135 13.97 -5.47 3.16
C ALA A 135 12.79 -4.84 3.93
N ALA A 136 11.96 -5.68 4.56
CA ALA A 136 10.89 -5.21 5.43
C ALA A 136 11.39 -4.45 6.66
N SER A 137 12.65 -4.60 7.09
CA SER A 137 13.20 -3.85 8.23
C SER A 137 13.93 -2.56 7.85
N GLN A 138 14.30 -2.38 6.58
CA GLN A 138 15.10 -1.24 6.12
C GLN A 138 14.26 -0.05 5.62
N GLU A 139 13.00 -0.28 5.24
CA GLU A 139 12.12 0.75 4.64
C GLU A 139 10.92 1.12 5.54
N GLN A 140 10.90 0.66 6.79
CA GLN A 140 9.83 0.97 7.74
C GLN A 140 10.04 2.35 8.36
N THR A 141 9.32 3.35 7.85
CA THR A 141 8.94 4.54 8.61
C THR A 141 7.65 4.26 9.39
N ASP A 142 7.42 5.00 10.47
CA ASP A 142 6.19 4.89 11.28
C ASP A 142 4.91 5.05 10.43
N GLU A 143 4.99 5.80 9.33
CA GLU A 143 3.88 6.05 8.41
C GLU A 143 3.57 4.88 7.46
N ASN A 144 4.53 3.99 7.19
CA ASN A 144 4.41 2.90 6.20
C ASN A 144 4.39 1.50 6.83
N ALA A 145 4.32 1.43 8.16
CA ALA A 145 4.40 0.20 8.92
C ALA A 145 3.24 0.08 9.92
N LEU A 146 2.56 -1.05 9.92
CA LEU A 146 1.63 -1.40 10.97
C LEU A 146 2.38 -2.08 12.12
N VAL A 147 2.37 -1.46 13.30
CA VAL A 147 2.99 -1.99 14.52
C VAL A 147 1.94 -2.73 15.35
N GLY A 148 2.30 -3.90 15.88
CA GLY A 148 1.43 -4.69 16.74
C GLY A 148 1.23 -4.06 18.12
N PRO A 149 0.13 -4.39 18.83
CA PRO A 149 -0.81 -5.48 18.54
C PRO A 149 -1.76 -5.20 17.36
N ALA A 150 -1.75 -6.08 16.35
CA ALA A 150 -2.52 -5.90 15.13
C ALA A 150 -2.83 -7.22 14.41
N LEU A 151 -3.83 -7.22 13.52
CA LEU A 151 -4.23 -8.38 12.73
C LEU A 151 -4.10 -8.11 11.23
N THR A 152 -3.51 -9.05 10.50
CA THR A 152 -3.61 -9.10 9.05
C THR A 152 -4.76 -10.03 8.67
N LEU A 153 -5.67 -9.55 7.83
CA LEU A 153 -6.85 -10.27 7.39
C LEU A 153 -6.77 -10.55 5.89
N ASP A 154 -7.16 -11.77 5.52
CA ASP A 154 -7.70 -12.03 4.18
C ASP A 154 -9.15 -11.55 4.20
N ILE A 155 -9.39 -10.33 3.71
CA ILE A 155 -10.70 -9.69 3.76
C ILE A 155 -11.65 -10.41 2.79
N LEU A 156 -12.82 -10.80 3.30
CA LEU A 156 -13.87 -11.49 2.54
C LEU A 156 -14.99 -10.53 2.13
N ALA A 157 -15.34 -9.60 3.02
CA ALA A 157 -16.34 -8.57 2.74
C ALA A 157 -16.10 -7.31 3.58
N ILE A 158 -16.47 -6.18 3.00
CA ILE A 158 -16.65 -4.89 3.69
C ILE A 158 -18.05 -4.40 3.35
N TYR A 159 -18.83 -4.03 4.36
CA TYR A 159 -20.20 -3.55 4.19
C TYR A 159 -20.61 -2.59 5.31
N ARG A 160 -21.78 -1.98 5.15
CA ARG A 160 -22.41 -1.08 6.12
C ARG A 160 -23.77 -1.63 6.49
#